data_AF-A0A8H5BSK7-F1
#
_entry.id   AF-A0A8H5BSK7-F1
#
_cell.length_a   1.000
_cell.length_b   1.000
_cell.length_c   1.000
_cell.angle_alpha   90.00
_cell.angle_beta   90.00
_cell.angle_gamma   90.00
#
_symmetry.space_group_name_H-M   'P 1'
#
loop_
_entity.id
_entity.type
_entity.pdbx_description
1 polymer ?
#
loop_
_entity_poly.entity_id
_entity_poly.type
_entity_poly.pdbx_seq_one_letter_code
_entity_poly.pdbx_strand_id
1 'polypeptide(L)'
;MPATLLLLQLHPAAALIAFCEGDERNTHLPHLLSPIFDRLLKPLKTEGEHQSPREDVELFTDGSCINNGTADAKCGSGVWYGEDDPRNQALRVDLPEQSNNVGELVAVLAAVQRHRGDKRLRIVSDSQYAIDAITKHAQLRLDEGFINTANKKVIQALVGELMHTKASVLTKKVKGHSGDVGNDGADRLANEGAVKPTPDPLDLSKAREVEKMGAAVHALTQAMAYRAIQARSAPKPRRNTERMIEKTRAVIDELTGVNPTRGAIWTSLRRRKMATLTQKFCAYAWRSLHEGYKLGKYWDNIDALRDDRMPCLECEAPVESMDHILRECRVSGQELVWRLAKEIWSETGHEWPYITVETVLGVGLLTVKDADGKMRMAHRERGRPLTATHGTRDKKPSARGRVWEESAER
;
A
#
# COMPACT_ATOMS: atom_id res chain seq x y z
N MET A 1 57.99 13.91 -14.41
CA MET A 1 57.67 13.61 -15.82
C MET A 1 57.48 12.10 -15.98
N PRO A 2 56.46 11.66 -16.74
CA PRO A 2 55.19 11.26 -16.12
C PRO A 2 54.58 9.94 -16.64
N ALA A 3 53.31 9.73 -16.21
CA ALA A 3 52.24 8.91 -16.78
C ALA A 3 52.29 7.40 -16.46
N THR A 4 51.21 6.76 -15.98
CA THR A 4 49.82 6.92 -16.43
C THR A 4 48.80 6.45 -15.37
N LEU A 5 47.73 7.25 -15.24
CA LEU A 5 46.38 6.97 -14.74
C LEU A 5 45.91 5.49 -14.78
N LEU A 6 45.13 5.07 -13.76
CA LEU A 6 43.77 4.48 -13.83
C LEU A 6 43.33 4.10 -12.38
N LEU A 7 42.46 4.84 -11.67
CA LEU A 7 40.99 4.82 -11.77
C LEU A 7 40.40 3.45 -12.14
N LEU A 8 40.33 2.53 -11.17
CA LEU A 8 39.45 1.36 -11.21
C LEU A 8 38.09 1.72 -10.60
N GLN A 9 37.18 2.16 -11.46
CA GLN A 9 35.75 2.00 -11.24
C GLN A 9 35.44 0.49 -11.29
N LEU A 10 35.02 -0.07 -10.15
CA LEU A 10 34.48 -1.44 -10.10
C LEU A 10 33.07 -1.44 -10.71
N HIS A 11 33.00 -1.85 -11.97
CA HIS A 11 31.77 -2.24 -12.66
C HIS A 11 31.45 -3.70 -12.29
N PRO A 12 30.21 -4.07 -11.91
CA PRO A 12 29.89 -5.43 -11.49
C PRO A 12 29.56 -6.28 -12.73
N ALA A 13 30.55 -7.01 -13.23
CA ALA A 13 30.34 -8.03 -14.26
C ALA A 13 31.43 -9.11 -14.20
N ALA A 14 31.66 -9.72 -13.03
CA ALA A 14 32.48 -10.94 -12.91
C ALA A 14 32.34 -11.57 -11.52
N ALA A 15 31.19 -12.18 -11.23
CA ALA A 15 31.03 -13.10 -10.11
C ALA A 15 29.78 -13.96 -10.29
N LEU A 16 29.69 -14.73 -11.39
CA LEU A 16 28.76 -15.86 -11.47
C LEU A 16 29.17 -16.87 -12.55
N ILE A 17 30.43 -17.34 -12.51
CA ILE A 17 30.85 -18.55 -13.23
C ILE A 17 31.83 -19.28 -12.30
N ALA A 18 31.30 -20.19 -11.48
CA ALA A 18 32.07 -21.25 -10.82
C ALA A 18 31.10 -22.26 -10.19
N PHE A 19 30.38 -23.02 -11.03
CA PHE A 19 29.97 -24.39 -10.72
C PHE A 19 29.36 -25.04 -11.98
N CYS A 20 30.22 -25.49 -12.89
CA CYS A 20 29.92 -26.49 -13.92
C CYS A 20 31.23 -26.87 -14.61
N GLU A 21 32.01 -27.75 -13.98
CA GLU A 21 32.99 -28.58 -14.67
C GLU A 21 32.67 -30.04 -14.37
N GLY A 22 32.57 -30.84 -15.44
CA GLY A 22 32.49 -32.30 -15.37
C GLY A 22 31.13 -32.89 -15.73
N ASP A 23 30.77 -32.89 -17.02
CA ASP A 23 30.70 -34.13 -17.83
C ASP A 23 30.27 -33.77 -19.26
N GLU A 24 31.27 -33.62 -20.14
CA GLU A 24 31.05 -33.58 -21.58
C GLU A 24 30.73 -35.01 -22.05
N ARG A 25 29.45 -35.30 -22.30
CA ARG A 25 28.96 -36.36 -23.23
C ARG A 25 27.43 -36.45 -23.21
N ASN A 26 26.74 -35.50 -23.85
CA ASN A 26 25.54 -35.80 -24.64
C ASN A 26 25.12 -34.59 -25.49
N THR A 27 25.69 -34.47 -26.68
CA THR A 27 25.25 -33.53 -27.72
C THR A 27 24.01 -34.07 -28.42
N HIS A 28 22.86 -34.05 -27.75
CA HIS A 28 21.54 -34.14 -28.38
C HIS A 28 20.51 -33.43 -27.51
N LEU A 29 20.43 -32.10 -27.61
CA LEU A 29 19.23 -31.39 -27.16
C LEU A 29 18.95 -30.16 -28.04
N PRO A 30 18.26 -30.33 -29.18
CA PRO A 30 17.58 -29.21 -29.82
C PRO A 30 16.06 -29.45 -29.89
N HIS A 31 15.36 -29.97 -28.86
CA HIS A 31 13.88 -30.07 -28.91
C HIS A 31 13.11 -29.91 -27.58
N LEU A 32 13.72 -29.51 -26.46
CA LEU A 32 13.02 -29.45 -25.16
C LEU A 32 12.71 -28.05 -24.61
N LEU A 33 12.84 -26.98 -25.41
CA LEU A 33 12.50 -25.61 -24.99
C LEU A 33 11.44 -24.90 -25.86
N SER A 34 10.64 -25.63 -26.63
CA SER A 34 9.71 -25.03 -27.63
C SER A 34 8.26 -25.57 -27.65
N PRO A 35 7.66 -26.03 -26.54
CA PRO A 35 6.19 -25.96 -26.43
C PRO A 35 5.65 -25.29 -25.16
N ILE A 36 6.49 -24.98 -24.18
CA ILE A 36 6.06 -24.29 -22.95
C ILE A 36 5.96 -22.78 -23.18
N PHE A 37 6.88 -22.20 -23.96
CA PHE A 37 6.91 -20.75 -24.19
C PHE A 37 5.80 -20.25 -25.13
N ASP A 38 5.45 -20.99 -26.18
CA ASP A 38 4.39 -20.59 -27.13
C ASP A 38 2.95 -20.77 -26.60
N ARG A 39 2.81 -21.39 -25.42
CA ARG A 39 1.51 -21.55 -24.73
C ARG A 39 1.28 -20.52 -23.62
N LEU A 40 2.22 -19.60 -23.38
CA LEU A 40 2.32 -18.88 -22.10
C LEU A 40 1.12 -18.00 -21.75
N LEU A 41 0.29 -17.60 -22.71
CA LEU A 41 -1.12 -17.21 -22.57
C LEU A 41 -1.64 -17.09 -24.01
N LYS A 42 -2.73 -17.78 -24.39
CA LYS A 42 -3.48 -17.32 -25.57
C LYS A 42 -3.92 -15.89 -25.26
N PRO A 43 -3.71 -14.89 -26.13
CA PRO A 43 -4.16 -13.54 -25.84
C PRO A 43 -5.65 -13.59 -25.53
N LEU A 44 -6.01 -13.27 -24.27
CA LEU A 44 -7.40 -13.13 -23.87
C LEU A 44 -7.96 -11.97 -24.70
N LYS A 45 -8.90 -12.28 -25.59
CA LYS A 45 -9.48 -11.29 -26.48
C LYS A 45 -10.53 -10.50 -25.71
N THR A 46 -10.40 -9.17 -25.68
CA THR A 46 -11.55 -8.27 -25.48
C THR A 46 -12.36 -8.27 -26.77
N GLU A 47 -13.67 -8.42 -26.72
CA GLU A 47 -14.45 -8.62 -27.94
C GLU A 47 -14.37 -7.44 -28.93
N GLY A 48 -13.92 -7.78 -30.14
CA GLY A 48 -14.34 -7.18 -31.42
C GLY A 48 -14.90 -8.32 -32.29
N GLU A 49 -16.11 -8.10 -32.81
CA GLU A 49 -16.96 -8.86 -33.74
C GLU A 49 -16.64 -10.33 -34.12
N HIS A 50 -17.60 -11.18 -33.74
CA HIS A 50 -18.20 -12.36 -34.41
C HIS A 50 -17.31 -13.52 -34.91
N GLN A 51 -17.54 -14.74 -34.37
CA GLN A 51 -17.61 -16.02 -35.11
C GLN A 51 -18.06 -17.23 -34.21
N SER A 52 -19.23 -17.80 -34.58
CA SER A 52 -19.79 -19.17 -34.36
C SER A 52 -20.11 -19.68 -32.93
N PRO A 53 -21.26 -20.40 -32.73
CA PRO A 53 -21.86 -20.67 -31.42
C PRO A 53 -21.30 -21.96 -30.82
N ARG A 54 -20.19 -21.87 -30.09
CA ARG A 54 -20.04 -22.75 -28.93
C ARG A 54 -20.94 -22.15 -27.84
N GLU A 55 -21.67 -22.97 -27.09
CA GLU A 55 -22.41 -22.47 -25.93
C GLU A 55 -21.42 -21.82 -24.96
N ASP A 56 -21.39 -20.48 -24.98
CA ASP A 56 -20.60 -19.68 -24.07
C ASP A 56 -21.21 -19.81 -22.67
N VAL A 57 -20.41 -20.18 -21.68
CA VAL A 57 -20.79 -20.04 -20.26
C VAL A 57 -20.50 -18.60 -19.88
N GLU A 58 -21.54 -17.79 -19.71
CA GLU A 58 -21.44 -16.43 -19.18
C GLU A 58 -21.67 -16.44 -17.66
N LEU A 59 -20.87 -15.66 -16.94
CA LEU A 59 -21.04 -15.40 -15.52
C LEU A 59 -20.56 -14.00 -15.16
N PHE A 60 -20.99 -13.52 -14.01
CA PHE A 60 -20.68 -12.21 -13.47
C PHE A 60 -19.84 -12.37 -12.20
N THR A 61 -18.86 -11.48 -12.02
CA THR A 61 -17.98 -11.48 -10.85
C THR A 61 -17.86 -10.10 -10.24
N ASP A 62 -17.90 -10.05 -8.91
CA ASP A 62 -17.70 -8.82 -8.15
C ASP A 62 -16.96 -9.12 -6.82
N GLY A 63 -16.42 -8.07 -6.21
CA GLY A 63 -15.72 -8.10 -4.93
C GLY A 63 -16.12 -6.95 -4.02
N SER A 64 -16.44 -7.27 -2.78
CA SER A 64 -16.80 -6.27 -1.76
C SER A 64 -15.88 -6.37 -0.56
N CYS A 65 -15.62 -5.26 0.13
CA CYS A 65 -14.86 -5.26 1.37
C CYS A 65 -15.44 -4.29 2.40
N ILE A 66 -15.81 -4.85 3.55
CA ILE A 66 -16.20 -4.12 4.75
C ILE A 66 -14.93 -3.59 5.40
N ASN A 67 -14.95 -2.33 5.85
CA ASN A 67 -13.82 -1.65 6.47
C ASN A 67 -12.55 -1.64 5.58
N ASN A 68 -12.72 -1.49 4.26
CA ASN A 68 -11.61 -1.51 3.32
C ASN A 68 -10.50 -0.50 3.69
N GLY A 69 -9.25 -0.96 3.72
CA GLY A 69 -8.07 -0.15 4.06
C GLY A 69 -7.73 -0.08 5.55
N THR A 70 -8.54 -0.67 6.42
CA THR A 70 -8.26 -0.82 7.86
C THR A 70 -7.71 -2.21 8.18
N ALA A 71 -7.28 -2.44 9.42
CA ALA A 71 -6.83 -3.77 9.84
C ALA A 71 -7.98 -4.77 10.07
N ASP A 72 -9.21 -4.28 10.19
CA ASP A 72 -10.42 -5.09 10.38
C ASP A 72 -11.17 -5.34 9.07
N ALA A 73 -10.48 -5.08 7.94
CA ALA A 73 -11.01 -5.29 6.61
C ALA A 73 -11.42 -6.76 6.41
N LYS A 74 -12.62 -6.97 5.90
CA LYS A 74 -13.15 -8.28 5.51
C LYS A 74 -13.68 -8.18 4.11
N CYS A 75 -13.12 -8.95 3.18
CA CYS A 75 -13.54 -8.98 1.79
C CYS A 75 -14.24 -10.29 1.42
N GLY A 76 -15.19 -10.15 0.53
CA GLY A 76 -15.93 -11.24 -0.09
C GLY A 76 -15.88 -11.16 -1.60
N SER A 77 -16.21 -12.27 -2.22
CA SER A 77 -16.20 -12.48 -3.66
C SER A 77 -17.53 -13.09 -4.09
N GLY A 78 -18.12 -12.54 -5.13
CA GLY A 78 -19.36 -13.04 -5.72
C GLY A 78 -19.13 -13.61 -7.11
N VAL A 79 -19.65 -14.81 -7.37
CA VAL A 79 -19.71 -15.42 -8.70
C VAL A 79 -21.16 -15.76 -9.01
N TRP A 80 -21.74 -15.14 -10.03
CA TRP A 80 -23.15 -15.26 -10.36
C TRP A 80 -23.34 -15.78 -11.78
N TYR A 81 -24.11 -16.87 -11.93
CA TYR A 81 -24.44 -17.50 -13.21
C TYR A 81 -25.88 -17.22 -13.66
N GLY A 82 -26.76 -16.81 -12.75
CA GLY A 82 -28.19 -16.67 -12.99
C GLY A 82 -28.99 -16.61 -11.69
N GLU A 83 -30.25 -16.19 -11.78
CA GLU A 83 -31.17 -16.30 -10.64
C GLU A 83 -31.36 -17.78 -10.27
N ASP A 84 -31.33 -18.08 -8.98
CA ASP A 84 -31.46 -19.43 -8.42
C ASP A 84 -30.49 -20.50 -9.00
N ASP A 85 -29.39 -20.08 -9.65
CA ASP A 85 -28.43 -21.03 -10.20
C ASP A 85 -27.58 -21.66 -9.08
N PRO A 86 -27.54 -23.00 -8.95
CA PRO A 86 -26.81 -23.67 -7.87
C PRO A 86 -25.28 -23.53 -7.97
N ARG A 87 -24.77 -22.96 -9.07
CA ARG A 87 -23.34 -22.66 -9.25
C ARG A 87 -22.97 -21.30 -8.68
N ASN A 88 -23.94 -20.47 -8.26
CA ASN A 88 -23.67 -19.19 -7.60
C ASN A 88 -22.82 -19.38 -6.34
N GLN A 89 -21.86 -18.50 -6.13
CA GLN A 89 -20.96 -18.55 -4.98
C GLN A 89 -20.81 -17.17 -4.34
N ALA A 90 -21.13 -17.10 -3.06
CA ALA A 90 -20.63 -16.08 -2.15
C ALA A 90 -19.44 -16.68 -1.41
N LEU A 91 -18.26 -16.05 -1.45
CA LEU A 91 -17.04 -16.54 -0.80
C LEU A 91 -16.49 -15.49 0.14
N ARG A 92 -16.08 -15.90 1.34
CA ARG A 92 -15.23 -15.08 2.22
C ARG A 92 -13.78 -15.36 1.94
N VAL A 93 -13.00 -14.33 1.67
CA VAL A 93 -11.60 -14.49 1.26
C VAL A 93 -10.72 -14.88 2.45
N ASP A 94 -10.01 -16.01 2.31
CA ASP A 94 -9.02 -16.51 3.28
C ASP A 94 -7.58 -16.03 2.96
N LEU A 95 -7.36 -14.72 3.02
CA LEU A 95 -6.05 -14.10 2.77
C LEU A 95 -5.71 -13.05 3.82
N PRO A 96 -4.41 -12.84 4.14
CA PRO A 96 -4.01 -11.73 5.02
C PRO A 96 -4.37 -10.36 4.45
N GLU A 97 -4.24 -10.19 3.13
CA GLU A 97 -4.62 -8.97 2.44
C GLU A 97 -6.13 -8.95 2.16
N GLN A 98 -6.83 -7.98 2.72
CA GLN A 98 -8.29 -7.84 2.61
C GLN A 98 -8.61 -6.47 1.97
N SER A 99 -9.19 -6.48 0.76
CA SER A 99 -9.60 -5.27 0.03
C SER A 99 -10.57 -5.62 -1.09
N ASN A 100 -11.28 -4.62 -1.64
CA ASN A 100 -12.15 -4.82 -2.82
C ASN A 100 -11.41 -5.53 -3.95
N ASN A 101 -10.23 -5.01 -4.31
CA ASN A 101 -9.37 -5.57 -5.36
C ASN A 101 -9.02 -7.05 -5.14
N VAL A 102 -8.85 -7.50 -3.89
CA VAL A 102 -8.59 -8.91 -3.59
C VAL A 102 -9.87 -9.72 -3.80
N GLY A 103 -11.02 -9.24 -3.31
CA GLY A 103 -12.33 -9.86 -3.53
C GLY A 103 -12.64 -10.04 -5.02
N GLU A 104 -12.41 -9.01 -5.83
CA GLU A 104 -12.62 -9.05 -7.29
C GLU A 104 -11.73 -10.10 -7.96
N LEU A 105 -10.43 -10.17 -7.61
CA LEU A 105 -9.51 -11.16 -8.16
C LEU A 105 -9.87 -12.59 -7.75
N VAL A 106 -10.31 -12.79 -6.49
CA VAL A 106 -10.70 -14.10 -5.98
C VAL A 106 -11.99 -14.59 -6.65
N ALA A 107 -12.93 -13.69 -6.95
CA ALA A 107 -14.13 -14.04 -7.72
C ALA A 107 -13.78 -14.59 -9.11
N VAL A 108 -12.87 -13.91 -9.82
CA VAL A 108 -12.37 -14.37 -11.12
C VAL A 108 -11.61 -15.70 -11.01
N LEU A 109 -10.77 -15.85 -9.98
CA LEU A 109 -10.06 -17.10 -9.72
C LEU A 109 -11.02 -18.27 -9.48
N ALA A 110 -12.03 -18.08 -8.62
CA ALA A 110 -13.04 -19.09 -8.32
C ALA A 110 -13.83 -19.49 -9.57
N ALA A 111 -14.21 -18.51 -10.40
CA ALA A 111 -14.87 -18.73 -11.68
C ALA A 111 -14.04 -19.62 -12.62
N VAL A 112 -12.75 -19.30 -12.81
CA VAL A 112 -11.85 -20.09 -13.67
C VAL A 112 -11.59 -21.49 -13.10
N GLN A 113 -11.43 -21.61 -11.77
CA GLN A 113 -11.23 -22.89 -11.10
C GLN A 113 -12.45 -23.80 -11.16
N ARG A 114 -13.66 -23.25 -11.12
CA ARG A 114 -14.89 -24.05 -11.22
C ARG A 114 -15.15 -24.48 -12.66
N HIS A 115 -14.70 -23.71 -13.63
CA HIS A 115 -14.88 -23.99 -15.05
C HIS A 115 -13.82 -24.97 -15.60
N ARG A 116 -14.05 -26.27 -15.38
CA ARG A 116 -13.13 -27.35 -15.83
C ARG A 116 -13.38 -27.86 -17.26
N GLY A 117 -14.40 -27.33 -17.94
CA GLY A 117 -14.74 -27.70 -19.31
C GLY A 117 -13.87 -27.02 -20.38
N ASP A 118 -14.11 -27.36 -21.64
CA ASP A 118 -13.53 -26.70 -22.82
C ASP A 118 -14.46 -25.66 -23.47
N LYS A 119 -15.73 -25.60 -23.00
CA LYS A 119 -16.68 -24.54 -23.36
C LYS A 119 -16.05 -23.18 -23.10
N ARG A 120 -16.37 -22.20 -23.94
CA ARG A 120 -15.87 -20.83 -23.77
C ARG A 120 -16.45 -20.25 -22.48
N LEU A 121 -15.62 -19.59 -21.69
CA LEU A 121 -16.01 -18.91 -20.46
C LEU A 121 -15.97 -17.40 -20.68
N ARG A 122 -17.08 -16.72 -20.43
CA ARG A 122 -17.19 -15.26 -20.49
C ARG A 122 -17.40 -14.72 -19.09
N ILE A 123 -16.42 -13.97 -18.61
CA ILE A 123 -16.44 -13.33 -17.29
C ILE A 123 -16.83 -11.87 -17.47
N VAL A 124 -17.95 -11.49 -16.89
CA VAL A 124 -18.47 -10.12 -16.89
C VAL A 124 -18.17 -9.47 -15.54
N SER A 125 -17.57 -8.28 -15.54
CA SER A 125 -17.22 -7.57 -14.30
C SER A 125 -17.13 -6.06 -14.55
N ASP A 126 -17.41 -5.25 -13.54
CA ASP A 126 -17.16 -3.80 -13.57
C ASP A 126 -15.72 -3.45 -13.12
N SER A 127 -15.01 -4.38 -12.50
CA SER A 127 -13.62 -4.21 -12.07
C SER A 127 -12.65 -4.15 -13.25
N GLN A 128 -12.20 -2.94 -13.58
CA GLN A 128 -11.08 -2.76 -14.49
C GLN A 128 -9.80 -3.42 -13.96
N TYR A 129 -9.61 -3.42 -12.64
CA TYR A 129 -8.41 -3.97 -12.01
C TYR A 129 -8.29 -5.48 -12.25
N ALA A 130 -9.38 -6.23 -12.02
CA ALA A 130 -9.41 -7.68 -12.25
C ALA A 130 -9.30 -8.02 -13.74
N ILE A 131 -10.01 -7.29 -14.61
CA ILE A 131 -9.92 -7.47 -16.07
C ILE A 131 -8.50 -7.23 -16.57
N ASP A 132 -7.87 -6.11 -16.19
CA ASP A 132 -6.51 -5.78 -16.62
C ASP A 132 -5.47 -6.74 -16.06
N ALA A 133 -5.73 -7.34 -14.89
CA ALA A 133 -4.83 -8.31 -14.28
C ALA A 133 -4.66 -9.59 -15.10
N ILE A 134 -5.71 -10.05 -15.77
CA ILE A 134 -5.68 -11.25 -16.63
C ILE A 134 -5.47 -10.96 -18.10
N THR A 135 -5.77 -9.73 -18.55
CA THR A 135 -5.59 -9.32 -19.96
C THR A 135 -4.25 -8.58 -20.15
N LYS A 136 -4.25 -7.26 -19.97
CA LYS A 136 -3.14 -6.36 -20.32
C LYS A 136 -1.85 -6.64 -19.55
N HIS A 137 -1.97 -7.02 -18.28
CA HIS A 137 -0.83 -7.10 -17.37
C HIS A 137 -0.35 -8.52 -17.11
N ALA A 138 -1.06 -9.55 -17.57
CA ALA A 138 -0.70 -10.93 -17.27
C ALA A 138 0.69 -11.29 -17.81
N GLN A 139 0.93 -11.06 -19.11
CA GLN A 139 2.22 -11.34 -19.74
C GLN A 139 3.33 -10.47 -19.17
N LEU A 140 3.11 -9.15 -19.06
CA LEU A 140 4.10 -8.23 -18.49
C LEU A 140 4.54 -8.66 -17.08
N ARG A 141 3.59 -9.00 -16.20
CA ARG A 141 3.90 -9.42 -14.82
C ARG A 141 4.61 -10.76 -14.77
N LEU A 142 4.31 -11.66 -15.71
CA LEU A 142 5.01 -12.92 -15.88
C LEU A 142 6.47 -12.69 -16.25
N ASP A 143 6.72 -11.83 -17.24
CA ASP A 143 8.07 -11.45 -17.66
C ASP A 143 8.82 -10.73 -16.52
N GLU A 144 8.14 -9.90 -15.74
CA GLU A 144 8.70 -9.20 -14.58
C GLU A 144 8.84 -10.09 -13.31
N GLY A 145 8.41 -11.35 -13.36
CA GLY A 145 8.43 -12.28 -12.22
C GLY A 145 7.59 -11.80 -11.02
N PHE A 146 6.60 -10.94 -11.26
CA PHE A 146 5.70 -10.35 -10.27
C PHE A 146 6.37 -9.57 -9.13
N ILE A 147 7.63 -9.12 -9.29
CA ILE A 147 8.44 -8.51 -8.22
C ILE A 147 7.78 -7.28 -7.59
N ASN A 148 7.15 -6.42 -8.41
CA ASN A 148 6.48 -5.19 -7.96
C ASN A 148 4.95 -5.29 -7.99
N THR A 149 4.41 -6.51 -7.97
CA THR A 149 2.97 -6.73 -8.12
C THR A 149 2.28 -6.79 -6.75
N ALA A 150 1.35 -5.86 -6.51
CA ALA A 150 0.41 -5.98 -5.40
C ALA A 150 -0.53 -7.17 -5.62
N ASN A 151 -0.99 -7.83 -4.55
CA ASN A 151 -1.82 -9.03 -4.62
C ASN A 151 -1.18 -10.19 -5.41
N LYS A 152 0.17 -10.24 -5.42
CA LYS A 152 1.01 -11.19 -6.18
C LYS A 152 0.49 -12.63 -6.10
N LYS A 153 0.20 -13.14 -4.89
CA LYS A 153 -0.19 -14.55 -4.69
C LYS A 153 -1.46 -14.94 -5.47
N VAL A 154 -2.51 -14.10 -5.41
CA VAL A 154 -3.79 -14.37 -6.10
C VAL A 154 -3.61 -14.26 -7.60
N ILE A 155 -2.90 -13.23 -8.06
CA ILE A 155 -2.65 -13.03 -9.50
C ILE A 155 -1.81 -14.20 -10.06
N GLN A 156 -0.80 -14.67 -9.34
CA GLN A 156 -0.01 -15.83 -9.76
C GLN A 156 -0.86 -17.11 -9.82
N ALA A 157 -1.74 -17.35 -8.85
CA ALA A 157 -2.67 -18.48 -8.91
C ALA A 157 -3.59 -18.38 -10.14
N LEU A 158 -4.16 -17.21 -10.38
CA LEU A 158 -5.05 -16.95 -11.52
C LEU A 158 -4.35 -17.10 -12.86
N VAL A 159 -3.15 -16.54 -13.02
CA VAL A 159 -2.32 -16.75 -14.23
C VAL A 159 -2.02 -18.23 -14.41
N GLY A 160 -1.67 -18.95 -13.34
CA GLY A 160 -1.44 -20.39 -13.41
C GLY A 160 -2.68 -21.17 -13.86
N GLU A 161 -3.86 -20.88 -13.32
CA GLU A 161 -5.11 -21.51 -13.78
C GLU A 161 -5.42 -21.20 -15.26
N LEU A 162 -5.15 -19.97 -15.71
CA LEU A 162 -5.32 -19.57 -17.11
C LEU A 162 -4.35 -20.28 -18.05
N MET A 163 -3.14 -20.61 -17.60
CA MET A 163 -2.17 -21.38 -18.39
C MET A 163 -2.58 -22.85 -18.55
N HIS A 164 -3.35 -23.39 -17.59
CA HIS A 164 -3.76 -24.80 -17.56
C HIS A 164 -5.19 -25.06 -18.03
N THR A 165 -6.04 -24.03 -18.12
CA THR A 165 -7.41 -24.20 -18.57
C THR A 165 -7.51 -24.58 -20.04
N LYS A 166 -8.49 -25.45 -20.36
CA LYS A 166 -8.82 -25.83 -21.75
C LYS A 166 -9.78 -24.84 -22.40
N ALA A 167 -10.50 -24.08 -21.58
CA ALA A 167 -11.48 -23.10 -22.03
C ALA A 167 -10.80 -21.88 -22.65
N SER A 168 -11.44 -21.30 -23.66
CA SER A 168 -11.15 -19.92 -24.05
C SER A 168 -11.84 -19.00 -23.05
N VAL A 169 -11.07 -18.20 -22.31
CA VAL A 169 -11.61 -17.21 -21.37
C VAL A 169 -11.74 -15.86 -22.08
N LEU A 170 -12.92 -15.24 -22.02
CA LEU A 170 -13.21 -13.90 -22.49
C LEU A 170 -13.60 -13.02 -21.30
N THR A 171 -13.33 -11.73 -21.43
CA THR A 171 -13.74 -10.73 -20.43
C THR A 171 -14.64 -9.69 -21.07
N LYS A 172 -15.67 -9.27 -20.35
CA LYS A 172 -16.55 -8.16 -20.74
C LYS A 172 -16.63 -7.17 -19.59
N LYS A 173 -16.23 -5.93 -19.85
CA LYS A 173 -16.40 -4.85 -18.88
C LYS A 173 -17.82 -4.33 -18.92
N VAL A 174 -18.45 -4.20 -17.75
CA VAL A 174 -19.72 -3.47 -17.58
C VAL A 174 -19.50 -2.23 -16.73
N LYS A 175 -20.51 -1.36 -16.68
CA LYS A 175 -20.49 -0.18 -15.81
C LYS A 175 -21.06 -0.58 -14.46
N GLY A 176 -20.32 -0.34 -13.38
CA GLY A 176 -20.80 -0.57 -12.02
C GLY A 176 -22.06 0.27 -11.73
N HIS A 177 -22.96 -0.30 -10.93
CA HIS A 177 -24.23 0.31 -10.52
C HIS A 177 -25.10 0.82 -11.69
N SER A 178 -25.15 0.06 -12.79
CA SER A 178 -25.95 0.41 -13.97
C SER A 178 -27.31 -0.29 -14.03
N GLY A 179 -27.68 -1.08 -13.01
CA GLY A 179 -28.91 -1.89 -12.98
C GLY A 179 -28.82 -3.15 -13.83
N ASP A 180 -27.60 -3.65 -14.07
CA ASP A 180 -27.38 -4.93 -14.73
C ASP A 180 -27.64 -6.05 -13.72
N VAL A 181 -28.67 -6.86 -13.98
CA VAL A 181 -29.14 -7.92 -13.06
C VAL A 181 -28.01 -8.88 -12.68
N GLY A 182 -27.10 -9.19 -13.61
CA GLY A 182 -26.01 -10.11 -13.33
C GLY A 182 -24.93 -9.49 -12.46
N ASN A 183 -24.57 -8.23 -12.72
CA ASN A 183 -23.63 -7.50 -11.88
C ASN A 183 -24.19 -7.26 -10.47
N ASP A 184 -25.47 -6.87 -10.36
CA ASP A 184 -26.15 -6.66 -9.09
C ASP A 184 -26.26 -7.99 -8.30
N GLY A 185 -26.47 -9.11 -9.00
CA GLY A 185 -26.42 -10.45 -8.42
C GLY A 185 -25.04 -10.82 -7.88
N ALA A 186 -23.97 -10.49 -8.61
CA ALA A 186 -22.59 -10.70 -8.18
C ALA A 186 -22.21 -9.81 -6.98
N ASP A 187 -22.58 -8.52 -6.99
CA ASP A 187 -22.37 -7.58 -5.86
C ASP A 187 -23.07 -8.10 -4.60
N ARG A 188 -24.32 -8.56 -4.71
CA ARG A 188 -25.05 -9.16 -3.59
C ARG A 188 -24.29 -10.35 -3.00
N LEU A 189 -23.84 -11.29 -3.84
CA LEU A 189 -23.05 -12.44 -3.38
C LEU A 189 -21.70 -12.04 -2.78
N ALA A 190 -21.05 -11.00 -3.30
CA ALA A 190 -19.80 -10.49 -2.76
C ALA A 190 -19.99 -9.89 -1.35
N ASN A 191 -21.07 -9.13 -1.15
CA ASN A 191 -21.46 -8.61 0.17
C ASN A 191 -21.83 -9.73 1.15
N GLU A 192 -22.59 -10.74 0.71
CA GLU A 192 -22.87 -11.95 1.49
C GLU A 192 -21.57 -12.68 1.90
N GLY A 193 -20.61 -12.78 0.98
CA GLY A 193 -19.28 -13.34 1.25
C GLY A 193 -18.52 -12.56 2.31
N ALA A 194 -18.53 -11.22 2.26
CA ALA A 194 -17.79 -10.37 3.18
C ALA A 194 -18.29 -10.47 4.64
N VAL A 195 -19.58 -10.78 4.84
CA VAL A 195 -20.19 -10.92 6.17
C VAL A 195 -20.11 -12.32 6.77
N LYS A 196 -19.72 -13.35 6.00
CA LYS A 196 -19.65 -14.73 6.54
C LYS A 196 -18.73 -14.80 7.77
N PRO A 197 -19.01 -15.64 8.77
CA PRO A 197 -18.23 -15.74 10.00
C PRO A 197 -16.89 -16.48 9.83
N THR A 198 -16.75 -17.33 8.82
CA THR A 198 -15.53 -18.11 8.55
C THR A 198 -15.07 -17.91 7.10
N PRO A 199 -13.75 -17.78 6.84
CA PRO A 199 -13.21 -17.78 5.49
C PRO A 199 -13.50 -19.08 4.74
N ASP A 200 -13.74 -18.97 3.43
CA ASP A 200 -13.86 -20.11 2.54
C ASP A 200 -12.46 -20.51 2.02
N PRO A 201 -12.13 -21.82 1.96
CA PRO A 201 -10.82 -22.27 1.47
C PRO A 201 -10.55 -21.82 0.04
N LEU A 202 -9.34 -21.28 -0.19
CA LEU A 202 -8.89 -20.83 -1.50
C LEU A 202 -7.71 -21.66 -2.01
N ASP A 203 -7.84 -22.25 -3.19
CA ASP A 203 -6.73 -22.97 -3.83
C ASP A 203 -5.79 -21.99 -4.54
N LEU A 204 -4.60 -21.81 -3.97
CA LEU A 204 -3.52 -20.99 -4.54
C LEU A 204 -2.33 -21.83 -5.00
N SER A 205 -2.50 -23.16 -5.13
CA SER A 205 -1.40 -24.09 -5.43
C SER A 205 -0.66 -23.73 -6.72
N LYS A 206 -1.39 -23.27 -7.75
CA LYS A 206 -0.85 -22.81 -9.04
C LYS A 206 0.05 -21.57 -8.95
N ALA A 207 -0.05 -20.78 -7.87
CA ALA A 207 0.85 -19.65 -7.68
C ALA A 207 2.32 -20.08 -7.58
N ARG A 208 2.60 -21.25 -6.98
CA ARG A 208 3.96 -21.77 -6.82
C ARG A 208 4.58 -22.18 -8.16
N GLU A 209 3.78 -22.67 -9.10
CA GLU A 209 4.27 -23.02 -10.44
C GLU A 209 4.71 -21.77 -11.19
N VAL A 210 3.89 -20.72 -11.16
CA VAL A 210 4.21 -19.42 -11.77
C VAL A 210 5.40 -18.75 -11.08
N GLU A 211 5.50 -18.83 -9.75
CA GLU A 211 6.63 -18.25 -9.01
C GLU A 211 7.98 -18.88 -9.39
N LYS A 212 8.02 -20.18 -9.70
CA LYS A 212 9.24 -20.88 -10.11
C LYS A 212 9.76 -20.43 -11.48
N MET A 213 8.92 -19.84 -12.33
CA MET A 213 9.34 -19.35 -13.64
C MET A 213 10.33 -18.17 -13.52
N GLY A 214 10.26 -17.42 -12.41
CA GLY A 214 11.12 -16.26 -12.17
C GLY A 214 10.79 -15.08 -13.07
N ALA A 215 11.69 -14.09 -13.12
CA ALA A 215 11.61 -12.97 -14.04
C ALA A 215 12.46 -13.25 -15.28
N ALA A 216 11.96 -12.88 -16.45
CA ALA A 216 12.71 -12.93 -17.69
C ALA A 216 13.87 -11.93 -17.65
N VAL A 217 15.07 -12.36 -18.05
CA VAL A 217 16.29 -11.54 -17.97
C VAL A 217 16.15 -10.23 -18.77
N HIS A 218 15.47 -10.27 -19.91
CA HIS A 218 15.27 -9.09 -20.76
C HIS A 218 14.29 -8.05 -20.15
N ALA A 219 13.41 -8.47 -19.24
CA ALA A 219 12.44 -7.60 -18.56
C ALA A 219 12.94 -7.15 -17.17
N LEU A 220 13.99 -7.78 -16.64
CA LEU A 220 14.50 -7.52 -15.30
C LEU A 220 15.38 -6.27 -15.26
N THR A 221 14.86 -5.18 -14.66
CA THR A 221 15.67 -3.99 -14.37
C THR A 221 16.53 -4.18 -13.12
N GLN A 222 17.63 -3.40 -13.00
CA GLN A 222 18.45 -3.38 -11.78
C GLN A 222 17.62 -3.07 -10.52
N ALA A 223 16.68 -2.11 -10.61
CA ALA A 223 15.81 -1.74 -9.51
C ALA A 223 14.89 -2.89 -9.08
N MET A 224 14.38 -3.67 -10.03
CA MET A 224 13.58 -4.87 -9.75
C MET A 224 14.44 -5.96 -9.12
N ALA A 225 15.61 -6.26 -9.67
CA ALA A 225 16.54 -7.24 -9.13
C ALA A 225 16.90 -6.91 -7.67
N TYR A 226 17.21 -5.63 -7.40
CA TYR A 226 17.50 -5.16 -6.04
C TYR A 226 16.32 -5.37 -5.09
N ARG A 227 15.09 -5.01 -5.49
CA ARG A 227 13.88 -5.24 -4.68
C ARG A 227 13.61 -6.72 -4.42
N ALA A 228 13.82 -7.58 -5.42
CA ALA A 228 13.67 -9.02 -5.26
C ALA A 228 14.67 -9.60 -4.25
N ILE A 229 15.92 -9.14 -4.28
CA ILE A 229 16.94 -9.52 -3.28
C ILE A 229 16.55 -9.03 -1.89
N GLN A 230 16.14 -7.76 -1.77
CA GLN A 230 15.68 -7.20 -0.49
C GLN A 230 14.50 -7.96 0.10
N ALA A 231 13.55 -8.41 -0.73
CA ALA A 231 12.40 -9.20 -0.28
C ALA A 231 12.81 -10.58 0.24
N ARG A 232 13.84 -11.21 -0.35
CA ARG A 232 14.39 -12.51 0.11
C ARG A 232 15.21 -12.36 1.39
N SER A 233 15.87 -11.23 1.57
CA SER A 233 16.70 -10.90 2.72
C SER A 233 16.01 -9.95 3.70
N ALA A 234 14.68 -9.99 3.77
CA ALA A 234 13.91 -9.07 4.60
C ALA A 234 14.39 -9.18 6.08
N PRO A 235 14.75 -8.04 6.71
CA PRO A 235 15.25 -8.06 8.08
C PRO A 235 14.17 -8.55 9.04
N LYS A 236 14.58 -9.29 10.07
CA LYS A 236 13.65 -9.76 11.11
C LYS A 236 12.96 -8.56 11.79
N PRO A 237 11.65 -8.62 12.03
CA PRO A 237 10.93 -7.58 12.76
C PRO A 237 11.58 -7.33 14.12
N ARG A 238 11.76 -6.04 14.47
CA ARG A 238 12.32 -5.65 15.77
C ARG A 238 11.19 -5.60 16.79
N ARG A 239 11.30 -6.37 17.88
CA ARG A 239 10.30 -6.44 18.96
C ARG A 239 9.83 -5.07 19.45
N ASN A 240 10.77 -4.14 19.66
CA ASN A 240 10.45 -2.78 20.13
C ASN A 240 9.64 -1.98 19.10
N THR A 241 10.00 -2.10 17.82
CA THR A 241 9.24 -1.48 16.73
C THR A 241 7.83 -2.03 16.65
N GLU A 242 7.67 -3.36 16.70
CA GLU A 242 6.36 -4.01 16.69
C GLU A 242 5.49 -3.55 17.86
N ARG A 243 6.06 -3.47 19.06
CA ARG A 243 5.37 -2.95 20.25
C ARG A 243 4.91 -1.50 20.05
N MET A 244 5.78 -0.63 19.55
CA MET A 244 5.45 0.78 19.37
C MET A 244 4.39 1.00 18.27
N ILE A 245 4.49 0.24 17.17
CA ILE A 245 3.44 0.21 16.13
C ILE A 245 2.12 -0.20 16.76
N GLU A 246 2.09 -1.29 17.53
CA GLU A 246 0.83 -1.82 18.07
C GLU A 246 0.17 -0.86 19.07
N LYS A 247 0.96 -0.25 19.97
CA LYS A 247 0.44 0.81 20.85
C LYS A 247 -0.10 2.01 20.06
N THR A 248 0.61 2.41 19.00
CA THR A 248 0.16 3.50 18.12
C THR A 248 -1.15 3.15 17.44
N ARG A 249 -1.33 1.90 16.98
CA ARG A 249 -2.59 1.45 16.40
C ARG A 249 -3.72 1.51 17.40
N ALA A 250 -3.52 1.00 18.62
CA ALA A 250 -4.53 1.00 19.68
C ALA A 250 -4.98 2.42 20.04
N VAL A 251 -4.03 3.35 20.22
CA VAL A 251 -4.36 4.76 20.53
C VAL A 251 -5.11 5.42 19.37
N ILE A 252 -4.73 5.17 18.11
CA ILE A 252 -5.44 5.75 16.97
C ILE A 252 -6.83 5.14 16.80
N ASP A 253 -6.99 3.85 17.06
CA ASP A 253 -8.30 3.19 17.06
C ASP A 253 -9.22 3.78 18.13
N GLU A 254 -8.74 3.94 19.36
CA GLU A 254 -9.48 4.58 20.45
C GLU A 254 -9.91 6.02 20.10
N LEU A 255 -9.02 6.79 19.45
CA LEU A 255 -9.29 8.19 19.09
C LEU A 255 -10.21 8.36 17.88
N THR A 256 -10.24 7.39 16.97
CA THR A 256 -10.91 7.58 15.66
C THR A 256 -12.00 6.56 15.36
N GLY A 257 -12.10 5.48 16.14
CA GLY A 257 -12.92 4.30 15.84
C GLY A 257 -12.44 3.53 14.60
N VAL A 258 -11.23 3.80 14.10
CA VAL A 258 -10.67 3.17 12.91
C VAL A 258 -9.33 2.54 13.26
N ASN A 259 -9.28 1.21 13.23
CA ASN A 259 -8.06 0.44 13.45
C ASN A 259 -7.12 0.48 12.22
N PRO A 260 -6.02 1.26 12.24
CA PRO A 260 -5.18 1.41 11.07
C PRO A 260 -4.31 0.18 10.84
N THR A 261 -4.00 -0.13 9.58
CA THR A 261 -2.99 -1.16 9.27
C THR A 261 -1.60 -0.70 9.74
N ARG A 262 -0.73 -1.65 10.07
CA ARG A 262 0.68 -1.35 10.41
C ARG A 262 1.38 -0.53 9.32
N GLY A 263 1.07 -0.84 8.06
CA GLY A 263 1.60 -0.11 6.90
C GLY A 263 1.06 1.32 6.78
N ALA A 264 -0.16 1.60 7.26
CA ALA A 264 -0.73 2.93 7.24
C ALA A 264 0.08 3.92 8.10
N ILE A 265 0.55 3.49 9.28
CA ILE A 265 1.43 4.31 10.13
C ILE A 265 2.70 4.71 9.39
N TRP A 266 3.37 3.74 8.74
CA TRP A 266 4.57 4.06 7.97
C TRP A 266 4.29 4.93 6.75
N THR A 267 3.13 4.73 6.11
CA THR A 267 2.73 5.46 4.91
C THR A 267 2.36 6.91 5.24
N SER A 268 1.70 7.16 6.37
CA SER A 268 1.34 8.51 6.82
C SER A 268 2.58 9.38 7.05
N LEU A 269 3.68 8.79 7.55
CA LEU A 269 4.96 9.47 7.72
C LEU A 269 5.72 9.71 6.40
N ARG A 270 5.39 8.98 5.32
CA ARG A 270 6.02 9.14 4.00
C ARG A 270 5.26 10.11 3.09
N ARG A 271 3.94 10.19 3.23
CA ARG A 271 3.09 11.05 2.39
C ARG A 271 3.09 12.48 2.95
N ARG A 272 3.96 13.34 2.40
CA ARG A 272 3.91 14.81 2.62
C ARG A 272 2.71 15.48 1.92
N LYS A 273 1.59 14.77 1.78
CA LYS A 273 0.42 15.20 0.99
C LYS A 273 -0.26 16.44 1.57
N MET A 274 0.06 16.81 2.81
CA MET A 274 -0.42 18.00 3.47
C MET A 274 0.80 18.75 4.00
N ALA A 275 0.84 20.07 3.84
CA ALA A 275 1.94 20.94 4.28
C ALA A 275 2.17 20.95 5.81
N THR A 276 1.54 20.04 6.54
CA THR A 276 1.50 19.92 8.00
C THR A 276 2.62 19.05 8.59
N LEU A 277 3.21 18.10 7.84
CA LEU A 277 4.30 17.25 8.35
C LEU A 277 5.64 17.58 7.71
N THR A 278 6.56 18.12 8.50
CA THR A 278 7.92 18.46 8.04
C THR A 278 8.78 17.21 7.90
N GLN A 279 9.80 17.24 7.02
CA GLN A 279 10.78 16.16 6.91
C GLN A 279 11.48 15.85 8.25
N LYS A 280 11.75 16.90 9.05
CA LYS A 280 12.36 16.77 10.39
C LYS A 280 11.44 15.98 11.33
N PHE A 281 10.14 16.31 11.34
CA PHE A 281 9.16 15.58 12.14
C PHE A 281 9.03 14.13 11.68
N CYS A 282 8.91 13.87 10.37
CA CYS A 282 8.80 12.49 9.86
C CYS A 282 10.03 11.64 10.24
N ALA A 283 11.23 12.22 10.15
CA ALA A 283 12.46 11.54 10.58
C ALA A 283 12.47 11.28 12.09
N TYR A 284 12.00 12.26 12.88
CA TYR A 284 11.82 12.10 14.32
C TYR A 284 10.86 10.96 14.65
N ALA A 285 9.65 10.98 14.09
CA ALA A 285 8.62 9.99 14.34
C ALA A 285 9.06 8.58 13.89
N TRP A 286 9.72 8.48 12.73
CA TRP A 286 10.27 7.21 12.26
C TRP A 286 11.30 6.62 13.22
N ARG A 287 12.22 7.45 13.75
CA ARG A 287 13.20 7.01 14.75
C ARG A 287 12.55 6.64 16.08
N SER A 288 11.55 7.40 16.53
CA SER A 288 10.79 7.12 17.75
C SER A 288 9.98 5.82 17.66
N LEU A 289 9.32 5.55 16.53
CA LEU A 289 8.64 4.28 16.27
C LEU A 289 9.59 3.07 16.32
N HIS A 290 10.88 3.30 16.04
CA HIS A 290 11.91 2.28 16.16
C HIS A 290 12.59 2.23 17.54
N GLU A 291 12.20 3.09 18.49
CA GLU A 291 12.94 3.34 19.74
C GLU A 291 14.44 3.57 19.48
N GLY A 292 14.77 4.30 18.41
CA GLY A 292 16.14 4.51 17.94
C GLY A 292 16.88 5.67 18.63
N TYR A 293 16.26 6.32 19.62
CA TYR A 293 16.92 7.32 20.46
C TYR A 293 17.47 6.63 21.71
N LYS A 294 18.71 6.97 22.07
CA LYS A 294 19.41 6.41 23.23
C LYS A 294 18.94 7.13 24.50
N LEU A 295 17.77 6.75 24.99
CA LEU A 295 17.07 7.39 26.11
C LEU A 295 16.74 6.37 27.20
N GLY A 296 16.71 6.82 28.46
CA GLY A 296 16.20 6.07 29.60
C GLY A 296 16.74 4.64 29.67
N LYS A 297 15.83 3.66 29.56
CA LYS A 297 16.12 2.23 29.66
C LYS A 297 17.14 1.69 28.64
N TYR A 298 17.49 2.45 27.60
CA TYR A 298 18.62 2.08 26.74
C TYR A 298 19.92 1.94 27.55
N TRP A 299 20.12 2.81 28.55
CA TRP A 299 21.32 2.85 29.39
C TRP A 299 21.29 1.84 30.55
N ASP A 300 20.17 1.14 30.75
CA ASP A 300 19.95 0.17 31.84
C ASP A 300 20.90 -1.03 31.80
N ASN A 301 21.55 -1.28 30.66
CA ASN A 301 22.55 -2.35 30.51
C ASN A 301 23.98 -1.82 30.39
N ILE A 302 24.21 -0.54 30.70
CA ILE A 302 25.52 0.12 30.59
C ILE A 302 25.82 0.78 31.93
N ASP A 303 26.28 -0.01 32.91
CA ASP A 303 26.44 0.41 34.30
C ASP A 303 27.22 1.71 34.45
N ALA A 304 28.32 1.88 33.70
CA ALA A 304 29.17 3.07 33.75
C ALA A 304 28.48 4.38 33.34
N LEU A 305 27.33 4.32 32.66
CA LEU A 305 26.58 5.49 32.18
C LEU A 305 25.11 5.49 32.63
N ARG A 306 24.68 4.47 33.39
CA ARG A 306 23.28 4.27 33.76
C ARG A 306 22.77 5.45 34.56
N ASP A 307 23.44 5.78 35.66
CA ASP A 307 22.97 6.78 36.62
C ASP A 307 23.03 8.20 36.05
N ASP A 308 23.93 8.46 35.10
CA ASP A 308 24.09 9.78 34.47
C ASP A 308 23.17 10.00 33.26
N ARG A 309 22.72 8.93 32.58
CA ARG A 309 22.00 9.03 31.28
C ARG A 309 20.62 8.42 31.26
N MET A 310 20.27 7.59 32.25
CA MET A 310 18.93 7.05 32.38
C MET A 310 17.92 8.07 32.93
N PRO A 311 18.20 8.84 34.01
CA PRO A 311 17.24 9.80 34.54
C PRO A 311 17.22 11.11 33.74
N CYS A 312 16.16 11.89 33.93
CA CYS A 312 16.16 13.28 33.50
C CYS A 312 16.91 14.11 34.53
N LEU A 313 18.04 14.70 34.17
CA LEU A 313 18.91 15.44 35.09
C LEU A 313 18.30 16.78 35.55
N GLU A 314 17.26 17.22 34.87
CA GLU A 314 16.72 18.56 35.02
C GLU A 314 15.43 18.58 35.88
N CYS A 315 14.60 17.54 35.78
CA CYS A 315 13.42 17.38 36.65
C CYS A 315 13.46 16.12 37.53
N GLU A 316 14.62 15.46 37.60
CA GLU A 316 14.93 14.33 38.47
C GLU A 316 14.01 13.10 38.27
N ALA A 317 13.37 12.99 37.11
CA ALA A 317 12.59 11.80 36.79
C ALA A 317 13.53 10.57 36.65
N PRO A 318 13.20 9.41 37.24
CA PRO A 318 14.11 8.27 37.30
C PRO A 318 14.41 7.65 35.93
N VAL A 319 13.55 7.89 34.94
CA VAL A 319 13.75 7.42 33.56
C VAL A 319 13.31 8.51 32.57
N GLU A 320 14.27 9.06 31.83
CA GLU A 320 14.01 9.97 30.72
C GLU A 320 13.56 9.17 29.48
N SER A 321 12.25 9.03 29.32
CA SER A 321 11.64 8.41 28.14
C SER A 321 11.18 9.45 27.11
N MET A 322 10.84 9.02 25.89
CA MET A 322 10.24 9.93 24.91
C MET A 322 8.89 10.50 25.40
N ASP A 323 8.09 9.70 26.11
CA ASP A 323 6.82 10.17 26.68
C ASP A 323 7.08 11.21 27.77
N HIS A 324 8.10 10.97 28.60
CA HIS A 324 8.56 11.92 29.61
C HIS A 324 8.94 13.27 28.99
N ILE A 325 9.84 13.25 27.99
CA ILE A 325 10.33 14.46 27.30
C ILE A 325 9.17 15.25 26.69
N LEU A 326 8.17 14.58 26.11
CA LEU A 326 7.06 15.24 25.44
C LEU A 326 6.00 15.75 26.41
N ARG A 327 5.75 15.09 27.53
CA ARG A 327 4.53 15.33 28.34
C ARG A 327 4.78 15.64 29.82
N GLU A 328 5.76 15.00 30.44
CA GLU A 328 5.90 15.01 31.90
C GLU A 328 7.00 15.97 32.37
N CYS A 329 8.02 16.18 31.53
CA CYS A 329 9.19 16.99 31.83
C CYS A 329 8.80 18.47 32.02
N ARG A 330 9.32 19.10 33.09
CA ARG A 330 8.99 20.48 33.49
C ARG A 330 10.01 21.53 33.03
N VAL A 331 11.01 21.11 32.28
CA VAL A 331 12.28 21.84 32.15
C VAL A 331 12.20 22.97 31.14
N SER A 332 11.45 22.82 30.04
CA SER A 332 10.84 23.94 29.30
C SER A 332 10.17 23.54 27.99
N GLY A 333 9.09 24.27 27.69
CA GLY A 333 8.47 24.34 26.35
C GLY A 333 7.29 23.41 26.13
N GLN A 334 7.21 22.28 26.84
CA GLN A 334 6.10 21.32 26.70
C GLN A 334 4.76 21.95 27.08
N GLU A 335 4.70 22.66 28.22
CA GLU A 335 3.46 23.32 28.68
C GLU A 335 2.96 24.35 27.66
N LEU A 336 3.87 25.18 27.14
CA LEU A 336 3.54 26.14 26.08
C LEU A 336 3.05 25.44 24.81
N VAL A 337 3.76 24.41 24.35
CA VAL A 337 3.41 23.65 23.14
C VAL A 337 2.04 23.01 23.28
N TRP A 338 1.77 22.35 24.41
CA TRP A 338 0.48 21.69 24.64
C TRP A 338 -0.66 22.69 24.85
N ARG A 339 -0.39 23.82 25.49
CA ARG A 339 -1.37 24.92 25.58
C ARG A 339 -1.74 25.42 24.19
N LEU A 340 -0.75 25.75 23.35
CA LEU A 340 -0.98 26.22 21.98
C LEU A 340 -1.69 25.15 21.13
N ALA A 341 -1.30 23.88 21.26
CA ALA A 341 -1.95 22.78 20.56
C ALA A 341 -3.43 22.64 20.99
N LYS A 342 -3.73 22.80 22.27
CA LYS A 342 -5.10 22.77 22.81
C LYS A 342 -5.93 23.97 22.36
N GLU A 343 -5.33 25.16 22.30
CA GLU A 343 -5.96 26.35 21.74
C GLU A 343 -6.35 26.12 20.27
N ILE A 344 -5.43 25.62 19.43
CA ILE A 344 -5.72 25.28 18.02
C ILE A 344 -6.78 24.18 17.92
N TRP A 345 -6.70 23.15 18.77
CA TRP A 345 -7.66 22.05 18.75
C TRP A 345 -9.06 22.48 19.15
N SER A 346 -9.19 23.49 20.03
CA SER A 346 -10.50 24.01 20.43
C SER A 346 -11.31 24.56 19.25
N GLU A 347 -10.64 25.02 18.19
CA GLU A 347 -11.30 25.46 16.95
C GLU A 347 -12.01 24.32 16.21
N THR A 348 -11.63 23.07 16.48
CA THR A 348 -12.19 21.89 15.82
C THR A 348 -13.56 21.49 16.37
N GLY A 349 -13.92 21.94 17.58
CA GLY A 349 -15.13 21.54 18.29
C GLY A 349 -15.09 20.13 18.89
N HIS A 350 -13.97 19.40 18.75
CA HIS A 350 -13.78 18.08 19.35
C HIS A 350 -13.19 18.18 20.75
N GLU A 351 -13.47 17.19 21.60
CA GLU A 351 -12.84 17.08 22.92
C GLU A 351 -11.32 16.93 22.78
N TRP A 352 -10.57 17.52 23.71
CA TRP A 352 -9.12 17.40 23.73
C TRP A 352 -8.71 15.96 24.06
N PRO A 353 -8.01 15.25 23.17
CA PRO A 353 -7.68 13.85 23.39
C PRO A 353 -6.64 13.67 24.49
N TYR A 354 -6.63 12.49 25.12
CA TYR A 354 -5.53 12.10 25.98
C TYR A 354 -4.27 11.91 25.12
N ILE A 355 -3.33 12.84 25.27
CA ILE A 355 -2.10 12.84 24.51
C ILE A 355 -1.14 11.80 25.08
N THR A 356 -0.57 10.96 24.22
CA THR A 356 0.59 10.12 24.51
C THR A 356 1.66 10.29 23.43
N VAL A 357 2.87 9.77 23.64
CA VAL A 357 3.86 9.66 22.56
C VAL A 357 3.27 8.98 21.33
N GLU A 358 2.47 7.93 21.50
CA GLU A 358 1.80 7.23 20.41
C GLU A 358 0.78 8.09 19.67
N THR A 359 0.07 8.98 20.36
CA THR A 359 -0.81 9.98 19.73
C THR A 359 -0.01 10.86 18.76
N VAL A 360 1.17 11.31 19.17
CA VAL A 360 2.07 12.13 18.34
C VAL A 360 2.60 11.32 17.15
N LEU A 361 3.00 10.06 17.36
CA LEU A 361 3.53 9.22 16.30
C LEU A 361 2.47 8.82 15.26
N GLY A 362 1.21 8.73 15.67
CA GLY A 362 0.06 8.43 14.82
C GLY A 362 -0.64 9.66 14.22
N VAL A 363 -0.20 10.89 14.52
CA VAL A 363 -0.90 12.14 14.16
C VAL A 363 -1.24 12.26 12.67
N GLY A 364 -0.41 11.68 11.79
CA GLY A 364 -0.64 11.69 10.34
C GLY A 364 -1.82 10.84 9.86
N LEU A 365 -2.42 10.05 10.75
CA LEU A 365 -3.63 9.26 10.51
C LEU A 365 -4.90 9.92 11.06
N LEU A 366 -4.75 10.95 11.91
CA LEU A 366 -5.89 11.66 12.46
C LEU A 366 -6.58 12.48 11.37
N THR A 367 -7.90 12.30 11.26
CA THR A 367 -8.74 13.03 10.32
C THR A 367 -9.78 13.82 11.10
N VAL A 368 -9.57 15.13 11.20
CA VAL A 368 -10.54 16.03 11.85
C VAL A 368 -11.62 16.40 10.83
N LYS A 369 -12.85 15.96 11.09
CA LYS A 369 -14.03 16.28 10.29
C LYS A 369 -14.80 17.44 10.94
N ASP A 370 -15.45 18.25 10.13
CA ASP A 370 -16.44 19.24 10.58
C ASP A 370 -17.79 18.59 10.91
N ALA A 371 -18.76 19.40 11.35
CA ALA A 371 -20.11 18.96 11.71
C ALA A 371 -20.87 18.30 10.55
N ASP A 372 -20.50 18.60 9.29
CA ASP A 372 -21.08 18.00 8.08
C ASP A 372 -20.33 16.73 7.63
N GLY A 373 -19.34 16.28 8.41
CA GLY A 373 -18.53 15.10 8.12
C GLY A 373 -17.46 15.32 7.04
N LYS A 374 -17.25 16.56 6.58
CA LYS A 374 -16.20 16.91 5.62
C LYS A 374 -14.88 17.14 6.33
N MET A 375 -13.77 16.81 5.67
CA MET A 375 -12.45 17.19 6.19
C MET A 375 -12.31 18.71 6.19
N ARG A 376 -11.94 19.30 7.32
CA ARG A 376 -11.50 20.70 7.33
C ARG A 376 -10.17 20.78 6.60
N MET A 377 -10.21 21.22 5.35
CA MET A 377 -9.01 21.61 4.63
C MET A 377 -8.46 22.86 5.30
N ALA A 378 -7.22 22.82 5.77
CA ALA A 378 -6.55 24.04 6.24
C ALA A 378 -6.64 25.09 5.13
N HIS A 379 -7.38 26.18 5.39
CA HIS A 379 -7.49 27.29 4.46
C HIS A 379 -6.07 27.77 4.17
N ARG A 380 -5.58 27.50 2.96
CA ARG A 380 -4.35 28.08 2.47
C ARG A 380 -4.68 29.51 2.07
N GLU A 381 -4.83 30.41 3.04
CA GLU A 381 -4.79 31.83 2.75
C GLU A 381 -3.41 32.13 2.15
N ARG A 382 -3.39 32.27 0.83
CA ARG A 382 -2.22 32.77 0.13
C ARG A 382 -2.08 34.25 0.48
N GLY A 383 -1.17 34.54 1.40
CA GLY A 383 -0.54 35.85 1.53
C GLY A 383 -1.13 36.76 2.60
N ARG A 384 -0.44 36.84 3.73
CA ARG A 384 0.23 38.07 4.21
C ARG A 384 1.17 37.71 5.37
N PRO A 385 2.40 38.24 5.42
CA PRO A 385 3.21 38.13 6.62
C PRO A 385 2.49 38.88 7.76
N LEU A 386 2.45 38.28 8.94
CA LEU A 386 2.11 38.97 10.18
C LEU A 386 3.14 40.10 10.39
N THR A 387 2.82 41.29 9.91
CA THR A 387 3.51 42.52 10.30
C THR A 387 2.72 43.11 11.44
N ALA A 388 3.39 43.28 12.57
CA ALA A 388 2.91 44.09 13.68
C ALA A 388 2.57 45.50 13.17
N THR A 389 1.46 46.07 13.64
CA THR A 389 1.34 47.46 14.14
C THR A 389 -0.12 47.82 14.38
N HIS A 390 -0.42 48.25 15.61
CA HIS A 390 -1.50 49.20 15.89
C HIS A 390 -0.98 50.61 15.59
N GLY A 391 -1.76 51.41 14.87
CA GLY A 391 -1.47 52.81 14.58
C GLY A 391 -2.51 53.39 13.61
N THR A 392 -3.45 54.14 14.17
CA THR A 392 -4.64 54.71 13.55
C THR A 392 -4.39 55.94 12.65
N ARG A 393 -5.38 56.23 11.78
CA ARG A 393 -5.71 57.48 11.04
C ARG A 393 -4.87 57.77 9.78
N ASP A 394 -5.37 58.29 8.66
CA ASP A 394 -6.66 58.92 8.30
C ASP A 394 -6.90 58.83 6.77
N LYS A 395 -8.16 58.99 6.34
CA LYS A 395 -8.64 58.97 4.95
C LYS A 395 -8.25 60.24 4.15
N LYS A 396 -7.88 60.11 2.86
CA LYS A 396 -8.47 60.81 1.68
C LYS A 396 -7.70 60.51 0.34
N PRO A 397 -8.25 60.84 -0.86
CA PRO A 397 -8.40 59.84 -1.93
C PRO A 397 -7.63 60.11 -3.25
N SER A 398 -7.61 59.06 -4.08
CA SER A 398 -7.57 58.98 -5.56
C SER A 398 -6.84 60.06 -6.39
N ALA A 399 -5.86 59.63 -7.17
CA ALA A 399 -5.67 60.09 -8.55
C ALA A 399 -4.91 59.05 -9.39
N ARG A 400 -5.42 58.81 -10.60
CA ARG A 400 -4.78 58.06 -11.68
C ARG A 400 -3.60 58.88 -12.25
N GLY A 401 -2.55 58.20 -12.71
CA GLY A 401 -1.70 58.75 -13.78
C GLY A 401 -0.22 58.35 -13.75
N ARG A 402 0.11 57.34 -14.57
CA ARG A 402 1.11 57.38 -15.66
C ARG A 402 2.56 57.84 -15.39
N VAL A 403 3.47 57.02 -15.95
CA VAL A 403 4.77 57.33 -16.63
C VAL A 403 6.06 56.89 -15.90
N TRP A 404 6.95 56.40 -16.77
CA TRP A 404 8.31 55.85 -16.69
C TRP A 404 9.42 56.86 -16.32
N GLU A 405 10.65 56.32 -16.26
CA GLU A 405 12.01 56.92 -16.24
C GLU A 405 12.61 57.17 -14.84
N GLU A 406 13.63 56.39 -14.45
CA GLU A 406 15.08 56.53 -14.72
C GLU A 406 15.77 57.54 -13.78
N SER A 407 16.69 57.05 -12.93
CA SER A 407 18.05 57.60 -12.73
C SER A 407 18.62 57.42 -11.31
N ALA A 408 19.88 56.99 -11.29
CA ALA A 408 21.00 57.40 -10.44
C ALA A 408 21.11 56.93 -8.97
N GLU A 409 22.07 56.00 -8.80
CA GLU A 409 23.24 56.09 -7.91
C GLU A 409 23.11 56.82 -6.55
N ARG A 410 23.26 56.05 -5.47
CA ARG A 410 24.43 56.09 -4.56
C ARG A 410 24.44 54.90 -3.60
#